data_AF-A0AAU9PIE9-F1
#
_entry.id   AF-A0AAU9PIE9-F1
#
_cell.length_a   1.000
_cell.length_b   1.000
_cell.length_c   1.000
_cell.angle_alpha   90.00
_cell.angle_beta   90.00
_cell.angle_gamma   90.00
#
_symmetry.space_group_name_H-M   'P 1'
#
loop_
_entity.id
_entity.type
_entity.pdbx_description
1 polymer ?
#
loop_
_entity_poly.entity_id
_entity_poly.type
_entity_poly.pdbx_seq_one_letter_code
_entity_poly.pdbx_strand_id
1 'polypeptide(L)'
;MTRSEGDYMVVDHKHKNDFYKTTKVRVSSDFAVMVDPYNFVTFQDLVAKNLDTRVAFDFLGQVVSTNLMRVIIENSREKRLMNLFDEDLS
;
A
#
# COMPACT_ATOMS: atom_id res chain seq x y z
N MET A 1 15.08 -17.42 8.89
CA MET A 1 15.41 -16.40 7.88
C MET A 1 15.10 -15.05 8.49
N THR A 2 16.12 -14.22 8.72
CA THR A 2 15.97 -12.85 9.21
C THR A 2 15.40 -12.01 8.06
N ARG A 3 14.17 -11.49 8.22
CA ARG A 3 13.55 -10.57 7.24
C ARG A 3 14.37 -9.30 7.16
N SER A 4 14.61 -8.81 5.95
CA SER A 4 15.37 -7.58 5.73
C SER A 4 14.41 -6.37 5.79
N GLU A 5 14.88 -5.21 6.26
CA GLU A 5 14.01 -4.02 6.39
C GLU A 5 13.48 -3.50 5.05
N GLY A 6 14.13 -3.85 3.92
CA GLY A 6 13.67 -3.52 2.57
C GLY A 6 12.40 -4.28 2.15
N ASP A 7 12.07 -5.39 2.83
CA ASP A 7 10.90 -6.21 2.52
C ASP A 7 9.56 -5.50 2.82
N TYR A 8 9.60 -4.33 3.46
CA TYR A 8 8.42 -3.55 3.87
C TYR A 8 8.33 -2.16 3.21
N MET A 9 9.29 -1.81 2.35
CA MET A 9 9.30 -0.50 1.70
C MET A 9 8.45 -0.56 0.43
N VAL A 10 7.38 0.24 0.38
CA VAL A 10 6.56 0.42 -0.84
C VAL A 10 7.26 1.34 -1.84
N VAL A 11 8.09 2.26 -1.34
CA VAL A 11 8.88 3.19 -2.16
C VAL A 11 10.32 2.69 -2.26
N ASP A 12 10.81 2.49 -3.48
CA ASP A 12 12.19 2.10 -3.74
C ASP A 12 13.15 3.27 -3.47
N HIS A 13 13.62 3.35 -2.22
CA HIS A 13 14.57 4.37 -1.82
C HIS A 13 15.65 3.80 -0.90
N LYS A 14 16.91 4.11 -1.21
CA LYS A 14 18.10 3.61 -0.51
C LYS A 14 18.22 4.03 0.96
N HIS A 15 17.51 5.09 1.36
CA HIS A 15 17.60 5.68 2.70
C HIS A 15 16.24 5.71 3.37
N LYS A 16 16.22 5.46 4.69
CA LYS A 16 15.05 5.58 5.57
C LYS A 16 15.25 6.80 6.49
N ASN A 17 14.19 7.57 6.70
CA ASN A 17 14.19 8.69 7.65
C ASN A 17 13.34 8.34 8.88
N ASP A 18 13.92 8.46 10.07
CA ASP A 18 13.23 8.30 11.35
C ASP A 18 12.96 9.65 12.02
N PHE A 19 11.89 9.75 12.82
CA PHE A 19 11.53 10.95 13.57
C PHE A 19 12.13 10.93 14.98
N TYR A 20 12.72 12.05 15.41
CA TYR A 20 13.29 12.24 16.75
C TYR A 20 12.56 13.38 17.48
N LYS A 21 12.82 13.53 18.79
CA LYS A 21 12.22 14.61 19.62
C LYS A 21 12.45 16.02 19.06
N THR A 22 13.53 16.21 18.32
CA THR A 22 13.90 17.49 17.69
C THR A 22 13.28 17.70 16.31
N THR A 23 12.66 16.66 15.72
CA THR A 23 12.02 16.75 14.41
C THR A 23 10.81 17.67 14.49
N LYS A 24 10.73 18.61 13.54
CA LYS A 24 9.61 19.56 13.44
C LYS A 24 8.88 19.31 12.11
N VAL A 25 7.58 19.06 12.18
CA VAL A 25 6.69 18.95 11.01
C VAL A 25 5.82 20.21 10.97
N ARG A 26 5.64 20.78 9.78
CA ARG A 26 4.79 21.95 9.55
C ARG A 26 3.82 21.65 8.41
N VAL A 27 2.62 22.20 8.48
CA VAL A 27 1.68 22.17 7.36
C VAL A 27 2.21 23.11 6.28
N SER A 28 2.40 22.59 5.07
CA SER A 28 2.70 23.41 3.90
C SER A 28 1.39 23.83 3.21
N SER A 29 1.38 25.01 2.58
CA SER A 29 0.39 25.33 1.54
C SER A 29 0.51 24.35 0.37
N ASP A 30 -0.56 24.24 -0.42
CA ASP A 30 -0.71 23.28 -1.52
C ASP A 30 0.59 23.06 -2.29
N PHE A 31 1.10 21.83 -2.16
CA PHE A 31 2.32 21.39 -2.83
C PHE A 31 1.92 20.99 -4.25
N ALA A 32 2.25 21.82 -5.24
CA ALA A 32 2.17 21.47 -6.66
C ALA A 32 3.41 20.69 -7.14
N VAL A 33 4.07 19.96 -6.24
CA VAL A 33 5.13 19.01 -6.63
C VAL A 33 4.43 17.70 -6.95
N MET A 34 4.84 17.11 -8.08
CA MET A 34 4.44 15.78 -8.52
C MET A 34 4.41 14.84 -7.30
N VAL A 35 3.21 14.39 -6.91
CA VAL A 35 3.08 13.24 -6.00
C VAL A 35 3.89 12.11 -6.64
N ASP A 36 4.67 11.38 -5.83
CA ASP A 36 5.53 10.29 -6.31
C ASP A 36 4.83 9.51 -7.43
N PRO A 37 5.53 9.21 -8.55
CA PRO A 37 4.88 8.61 -9.70
C PRO A 37 4.36 7.23 -9.31
N TYR A 38 3.07 7.15 -9.01
CA TYR A 38 2.39 5.88 -8.86
C TYR A 38 2.50 5.13 -10.18
N ASN A 39 2.93 3.86 -10.10
CA ASN A 39 2.98 3.00 -11.27
C ASN A 39 1.76 2.08 -11.27
N PHE A 40 0.60 2.67 -11.55
CA PHE A 40 -0.67 1.94 -11.51
C PHE A 40 -0.67 0.80 -12.53
N VAL A 41 -1.00 -0.40 -12.03
CA VAL A 41 -1.26 -1.58 -12.86
C VAL A 41 -2.75 -1.90 -12.86
N THR A 42 -3.25 -2.37 -13.99
CA THR A 42 -4.64 -2.84 -14.11
C THR A 42 -4.77 -4.26 -13.57
N PHE A 43 -5.99 -4.70 -13.25
CA PHE A 43 -6.24 -6.12 -12.92
C PHE A 43 -5.84 -7.04 -14.08
N GLN A 44 -6.05 -6.60 -15.32
CA GLN A 44 -5.64 -7.36 -16.50
C GLN A 44 -4.12 -7.57 -16.55
N ASP A 45 -3.32 -6.55 -16.19
CA ASP A 45 -1.86 -6.66 -16.09
C ASP A 45 -1.45 -7.64 -14.99
N LEU A 46 -2.14 -7.64 -13.85
CA LEU A 46 -1.86 -8.54 -12.72
C LEU A 46 -2.10 -10.00 -13.11
N VAL A 47 -3.22 -10.28 -13.78
CA VAL A 47 -3.58 -11.62 -14.25
C VAL A 47 -2.60 -12.10 -15.32
N ALA A 48 -2.25 -11.24 -16.28
CA ALA A 48 -1.36 -11.60 -17.39
C ALA A 48 0.07 -11.89 -16.94
N LYS A 49 0.56 -11.21 -15.90
CA LYS A 49 1.94 -11.34 -15.40
C LYS A 49 2.16 -12.55 -14.48
N ASN A 50 1.11 -13.31 -14.15
CA ASN A 50 1.16 -14.44 -13.20
C ASN A 50 1.97 -14.09 -11.95
N LEU A 51 1.75 -12.87 -11.43
CA LEU A 51 2.59 -12.29 -10.39
C LEU A 51 2.57 -13.19 -9.17
N ASP A 52 3.77 -13.51 -8.68
CA ASP A 52 3.93 -14.08 -7.34
C ASP A 52 3.22 -13.14 -6.37
N THR A 53 2.34 -13.68 -5.53
CA THR A 53 1.51 -12.93 -4.55
C THR A 53 2.34 -12.20 -3.49
N ARG A 54 3.67 -12.24 -3.62
CA ARG A 54 4.67 -11.58 -2.78
C ARG A 54 5.16 -10.24 -3.33
N VAL A 55 4.76 -9.83 -4.53
CA VAL A 55 5.18 -8.56 -5.14
C VAL A 55 4.15 -7.46 -4.84
N ALA A 56 4.61 -6.32 -4.31
CA ALA A 56 3.77 -5.14 -4.10
C ALA A 56 3.50 -4.40 -5.42
N PHE A 57 2.32 -3.81 -5.57
CA PHE A 57 1.92 -3.06 -6.75
C PHE A 57 0.99 -1.90 -6.36
N ASP A 58 0.98 -0.85 -7.20
CA ASP A 58 0.05 0.26 -7.07
C ASP A 58 -1.21 -0.04 -7.88
N PHE A 59 -2.38 0.10 -7.27
CA PHE A 59 -3.67 -0.08 -7.94
C PHE A 59 -4.56 1.14 -7.71
N LEU A 60 -5.28 1.55 -8.75
CA LEU A 60 -6.29 2.60 -8.69
C LEU A 60 -7.55 2.11 -9.42
N GLY A 61 -8.66 2.06 -8.69
CA GLY A 61 -9.91 1.52 -9.18
C GLY A 61 -11.14 2.13 -8.53
N GLN A 62 -12.31 1.77 -9.04
CA GLN A 62 -13.59 2.07 -8.43
C GLN A 62 -13.99 0.94 -7.47
N VAL A 63 -14.25 1.27 -6.21
CA VAL A 63 -14.82 0.32 -5.25
C VAL A 63 -16.28 0.05 -5.62
N VAL A 64 -16.62 -1.17 -6.01
CA VAL A 64 -17.98 -1.57 -6.41
C VAL A 64 -18.79 -2.19 -5.29
N SER A 65 -18.13 -2.88 -4.36
CA SER A 65 -18.80 -3.42 -3.18
C SER A 65 -17.82 -3.75 -2.06
N THR A 66 -18.37 -4.00 -0.87
CA THR A 66 -17.58 -4.38 0.30
C THR A 66 -18.28 -5.43 1.14
N ASN A 67 -17.51 -6.33 1.72
CA ASN A 67 -18.03 -7.21 2.77
C ASN A 67 -18.10 -6.48 4.12
N LEU A 68 -18.93 -7.00 5.05
CA LEU A 68 -18.91 -6.54 6.43
C LEU A 68 -17.52 -6.75 7.05
N MET A 69 -17.09 -5.75 7.81
CA MET A 69 -15.85 -5.82 8.57
C MET A 69 -15.96 -6.93 9.62
N ARG A 70 -14.98 -7.84 9.65
CA ARG A 70 -14.92 -8.94 10.62
C ARG A 70 -13.68 -8.83 11.49
N VAL A 71 -13.78 -9.29 12.73
CA VAL A 71 -12.64 -9.46 13.62
C VAL A 71 -12.05 -10.85 13.37
N ILE A 72 -10.74 -10.91 13.15
CA ILE A 72 -9.98 -12.16 13.05
C ILE A 72 -8.90 -12.17 14.13
N ILE A 73 -8.47 -13.37 14.54
CA ILE A 73 -7.35 -13.53 15.46
C ILE A 73 -6.17 -14.14 14.69
N GLU A 74 -5.04 -13.45 14.68
CA GLU A 74 -3.83 -13.91 14.02
C GLU A 74 -2.63 -13.64 14.94
N ASN A 75 -1.80 -14.66 15.19
CA ASN A 75 -0.68 -14.58 16.13
C ASN A 75 -1.08 -14.06 17.52
N SER A 76 -2.22 -14.56 18.04
CA SER A 76 -2.82 -14.16 19.33
C SER A 76 -3.15 -12.66 19.44
N ARG A 77 -3.30 -11.96 18.32
CA ARG A 77 -3.70 -10.56 18.27
C ARG A 77 -4.98 -10.42 17.44
N GLU A 78 -5.89 -9.60 17.92
CA GLU A 78 -7.07 -9.23 17.15
C GLU A 78 -6.70 -8.28 16.00
N LYS A 79 -7.26 -8.55 14.83
CA LYS A 79 -7.19 -7.70 13.65
C LYS A 79 -8.58 -7.51 13.08
N ARG A 80 -8.82 -6.37 12.43
CA ARG A 80 -10.04 -6.13 11.65
C ARG A 80 -9.72 -6.38 10.18
N LEU A 81 -10.56 -7.16 9.53
CA LEU A 81 -10.43 -7.53 8.12
C LEU A 81 -11.71 -7.14 7.38
N MET A 82 -11.56 -6.51 6.22
CA MET A 82 -12.65 -6.16 5.32
C MET A 82 -12.18 -6.40 3.90
N ASN A 83 -12.98 -7.12 3.11
CA ASN A 83 -12.69 -7.32 1.70
C ASN A 83 -13.37 -6.19 0.91
N LEU A 84 -12.59 -5.58 0.03
CA LEU A 84 -13.07 -4.65 -0.99
C LEU A 84 -13.12 -5.38 -2.33
N PHE A 85 -14.12 -5.06 -3.14
CA PHE A 85 -14.22 -5.51 -4.51
C PHE A 85 -14.17 -4.27 -5.38
N ASP A 86 -13.14 -4.22 -6.23
CA ASP A 86 -12.82 -3.05 -7.03
C ASP A 86 -12.80 -3.43 -8.51
N GLU A 87 -13.06 -2.46 -9.37
CA GLU A 87 -12.94 -2.54 -10.83
C GLU A 87 -11.90 -1.53 -11.32
N ASP A 88 -11.21 -1.83 -12.42
CA ASP A 88 -10.27 -0.89 -13.06
C ASP A 88 -11.01 0.42 -13.44
N LEU A 89 -10.34 1.57 -13.32
CA LEU A 89 -10.86 2.81 -13.89
C LEU A 89 -10.82 2.71 -15.42
N SER A 90 -11.92 3.10 -16.07
CA SER A 90 -12.03 3.15 -17.54
C SER A 90 -11.32 4.34 -18.16
#